data_AF-A0A7K2VIP9-F1
#
_entry.id   AF-A0A7K2VIP9-F1
#
_cell.length_a   1.000
_cell.length_b   1.000
_cell.length_c   1.000
_cell.angle_alpha   90.00
_cell.angle_beta   90.00
_cell.angle_gamma   90.00
#
_symmetry.space_group_name_H-M   'P 1'
#
loop_
_entity.id
_entity.type
_entity.pdbx_description
1 polymer ?
#
loop_
_entity_poly.entity_id
_entity_poly.type
_entity_poly.pdbx_seq_one_letter_code
_entity_poly.pdbx_strand_id
1 'polypeptide(L)'
;EPAHELGENVHHKTECEEWYERAAGQGHRRAQVRVGMLAAARGDVVEAARWYRAAAEAGSRNGAFNLGLLLAREGSEPEAAVWWTRAADAG
;
A
#
# COMPACT_ATOMS: atom_id res chain seq x y z
N GLU A 1 -12.78 18.40 38.05
CA GLU A 1 -12.03 18.30 36.79
C GLU A 1 -11.74 16.84 36.41
N PRO A 2 -12.60 16.15 35.65
CA PRO A 2 -12.18 14.89 35.04
C PRO A 2 -11.38 15.16 33.77
N ALA A 3 -10.37 14.33 33.58
CA ALA A 3 -9.33 14.40 32.58
C ALA A 3 -9.87 14.26 31.15
N HIS A 4 -9.18 14.92 30.22
CA HIS A 4 -9.33 14.82 28.78
C HIS A 4 -9.44 13.36 28.31
N GLU A 5 -10.64 12.98 27.85
CA GLU A 5 -10.82 11.82 26.97
C GLU A 5 -10.02 12.10 25.69
N LEU A 6 -8.90 11.40 25.55
CA LEU A 6 -8.14 11.32 24.31
C LEU A 6 -9.07 10.73 23.26
N GLY A 7 -9.63 11.61 22.41
CA GLY A 7 -10.46 11.19 21.29
C GLY A 7 -9.69 10.16 20.47
N GLU A 8 -10.20 8.93 20.46
CA GLU A 8 -9.75 7.90 19.54
C GLU A 8 -9.82 8.49 18.14
N ASN A 9 -8.68 8.64 17.49
CA ASN A 9 -8.61 9.06 16.10
C ASN A 9 -9.03 7.86 15.24
N VAL A 10 -10.32 7.54 15.30
CA VAL A 10 -10.96 6.55 14.44
C VAL A 10 -10.89 7.16 13.05
N HIS A 11 -9.90 6.75 12.27
CA HIS A 11 -9.85 7.05 10.85
C HIS A 11 -11.08 6.42 10.19
N HIS A 12 -12.13 7.22 10.04
CA HIS A 12 -13.33 6.81 9.33
C HIS A 12 -13.00 6.72 7.85
N LYS A 13 -13.16 5.54 7.26
CA LYS A 13 -12.95 5.36 5.83
C LYS A 13 -13.97 6.18 5.07
N THR A 14 -13.52 6.87 4.03
CA THR A 14 -14.45 7.52 3.11
C THR A 14 -15.08 6.49 2.18
N GLU A 15 -16.29 6.75 1.68
CA GLU A 15 -16.97 5.90 0.68
C GLU A 15 -16.05 5.59 -0.52
N CYS A 16 -15.21 6.55 -0.92
CA CYS A 16 -14.21 6.39 -1.97
C CYS A 16 -13.19 5.29 -1.63
N GLU A 17 -12.71 5.24 -0.39
CA GLU A 17 -11.76 4.22 0.07
C GLU A 17 -12.41 2.83 0.09
N GLU A 18 -13.68 2.73 0.50
CA GLU A 18 -14.44 1.48 0.48
C GLU A 18 -14.59 0.91 -0.94
N TRP A 19 -14.87 1.78 -1.92
CA TRP A 19 -14.92 1.37 -3.33
C TRP A 19 -13.56 0.89 -3.85
N TYR A 20 -12.47 1.55 -3.46
CA TYR A 20 -11.13 1.08 -3.81
C TYR A 20 -10.79 -0.25 -3.16
N GLU A 21 -11.18 -0.49 -1.91
CA GLU A 21 -10.97 -1.77 -1.22
C GLU A 21 -11.73 -2.91 -1.89
N ARG A 22 -12.99 -2.66 -2.26
CA ARG A 22 -13.79 -3.64 -3.00
C ARG A 22 -13.20 -3.95 -4.37
N ALA A 23 -12.72 -2.94 -5.09
CA ALA A 23 -12.06 -3.15 -6.39
C ALA A 23 -10.71 -3.86 -6.23
N ALA A 24 -9.94 -3.51 -5.20
CA ALA A 24 -8.64 -4.12 -4.89
C ALA A 24 -8.78 -5.60 -4.54
N GLY A 25 -9.80 -5.96 -3.74
CA GLY A 25 -10.13 -7.33 -3.40
C GLY A 25 -10.55 -8.18 -4.61
N GLN A 26 -11.03 -7.56 -5.68
CA GLN A 26 -11.34 -8.20 -6.96
C GLN A 26 -10.15 -8.22 -7.94
N GLY A 27 -8.95 -7.82 -7.51
CA GLY A 27 -7.75 -7.87 -8.34
C GLY A 27 -7.51 -6.63 -9.22
N HIS A 28 -8.28 -5.55 -9.05
CA HIS A 28 -8.07 -4.34 -9.85
C HIS A 28 -6.76 -3.64 -9.44
N ARG A 29 -5.72 -3.80 -10.28
CA ARG A 29 -4.34 -3.39 -9.99
C ARG A 29 -4.17 -1.96 -9.54
N ARG A 30 -4.86 -1.01 -10.18
CA ARG A 30 -4.79 0.41 -9.77
C ARG A 30 -5.46 0.66 -8.42
N ALA A 31 -6.49 -0.12 -8.10
CA ALA A 31 -7.17 -0.03 -6.81
C ALA A 31 -6.29 -0.64 -5.71
N GLN A 32 -5.64 -1.78 -5.95
CA GLN A 32 -4.64 -2.35 -5.03
C GLN A 32 -3.54 -1.34 -4.72
N VAL A 33 -2.99 -0.66 -5.72
CA VAL A 33 -2.01 0.43 -5.51
C VAL A 33 -2.58 1.57 -4.67
N ARG A 34 -3.85 1.96 -4.88
CA ARG A 34 -4.49 3.01 -4.09
C ARG A 34 -4.68 2.61 -2.63
N VAL A 35 -5.19 1.41 -2.36
CA VAL A 35 -5.39 0.91 -0.99
C VAL A 35 -4.04 0.79 -0.27
N GLY A 36 -3.00 0.33 -0.96
CA GLY A 36 -1.64 0.32 -0.40
C GLY A 36 -1.13 1.70 0.01
N MET A 37 -1.43 2.75 -0.77
CA MET A 37 -1.06 4.12 -0.40
C MET A 37 -1.82 4.61 0.85
N LEU A 38 -3.10 4.27 0.95
CA LEU A 38 -3.91 4.64 2.12
C LEU A 38 -3.40 3.94 3.38
N ALA A 39 -3.08 2.65 3.29
CA ALA A 39 -2.46 1.90 4.38
C ALA A 39 -1.13 2.52 4.81
N ALA A 40 -0.24 2.83 3.84
CA ALA A 40 1.04 3.48 4.13
C ALA A 40 0.87 4.86 4.80
N ALA A 41 -0.13 5.64 4.37
CA ALA A 41 -0.44 6.94 4.97
C ALA A 41 -0.94 6.83 6.42
N ARG A 42 -1.58 5.71 6.78
CA ARG A 42 -1.96 5.38 8.16
C ARG A 42 -0.82 4.76 8.98
N GLY A 43 0.35 4.54 8.37
CA GLY A 43 1.48 3.84 9.00
C GLY A 43 1.34 2.31 9.03
N ASP A 44 0.33 1.74 8.36
CA ASP A 44 0.19 0.28 8.24
C ASP A 44 1.06 -0.23 7.09
N VAL A 45 2.35 -0.43 7.41
CA VAL A 45 3.38 -0.90 6.48
C VAL A 45 3.08 -2.31 5.98
N VAL A 46 2.51 -3.17 6.83
CA VAL A 46 2.22 -4.58 6.49
C VAL A 46 1.09 -4.65 5.47
N GLU A 47 -0.01 -3.93 5.71
CA GLU A 47 -1.12 -3.86 4.76
C GLU A 47 -0.68 -3.19 3.44
N ALA A 48 0.12 -2.13 3.51
CA ALA A 48 0.67 -1.48 2.33
C ALA A 48 1.50 -2.44 1.47
N ALA A 49 2.43 -3.18 2.09
CA ALA A 49 3.29 -4.15 1.41
C ALA A 49 2.47 -5.25 0.73
N ARG A 50 1.44 -5.77 1.41
CA ARG A 50 0.52 -6.78 0.85
C ARG A 50 -0.15 -6.28 -0.44
N TRP A 51 -0.70 -5.07 -0.42
CA TRP A 51 -1.41 -4.52 -1.57
C TRP A 51 -0.47 -4.15 -2.72
N TYR A 52 0.70 -3.59 -2.43
CA TYR A 52 1.70 -3.31 -3.45
C TYR A 52 2.24 -4.58 -4.10
N ARG A 53 2.47 -5.64 -3.31
CA ARG A 53 2.85 -6.97 -3.83
C ARG A 53 1.79 -7.54 -4.75
N ALA A 54 0.53 -7.55 -4.32
CA ALA A 54 -0.57 -8.04 -5.16
C ALA A 54 -0.66 -7.26 -6.50
N ALA A 55 -0.51 -5.94 -6.44
CA ALA A 55 -0.47 -5.12 -7.65
C ALA A 55 0.73 -5.46 -8.54
N ALA A 56 1.92 -5.62 -7.96
CA ALA A 56 3.15 -5.94 -8.67
C ALA A 56 3.08 -7.31 -9.35
N GLU A 57 2.60 -8.33 -8.65
CA GLU A 57 2.38 -9.68 -9.17
C GLU A 57 1.35 -9.70 -10.30
N ALA A 58 0.36 -8.84 -10.22
CA ALA A 58 -0.59 -8.64 -11.30
C ALA A 58 0.00 -7.83 -12.48
N GLY A 59 1.24 -7.35 -12.42
CA GLY A 59 1.93 -6.61 -13.49
C GLY A 59 1.82 -5.08 -13.40
N SER A 60 1.46 -4.54 -12.23
CA SER A 60 1.46 -3.08 -12.00
C SER A 60 2.87 -2.55 -11.74
N ARG A 61 3.37 -1.73 -12.65
CA ARG A 61 4.65 -1.01 -12.46
C ARG A 61 4.66 -0.16 -11.19
N ASN A 62 3.57 0.54 -10.92
CA ASN A 62 3.43 1.36 -9.71
C ASN A 62 3.40 0.50 -8.44
N GLY A 63 2.81 -0.70 -8.51
CA GLY A 63 2.82 -1.65 -7.40
C GLY A 63 4.24 -2.10 -7.08
N ALA A 64 5.00 -2.50 -8.10
CA ALA A 64 6.38 -2.94 -7.95
C ALA A 64 7.28 -1.81 -7.43
N PHE A 65 7.14 -0.59 -7.96
CA PHE A 65 7.88 0.57 -7.49
C PHE A 65 7.62 0.92 -6.02
N ASN A 66 6.33 0.99 -5.63
CA ASN A 66 5.95 1.32 -4.26
C ASN A 66 6.36 0.24 -3.25
N LEU A 67 6.31 -1.04 -3.65
CA LEU A 67 6.83 -2.13 -2.82
C LEU A 67 8.34 -2.01 -2.60
N GLY A 68 9.09 -1.72 -3.66
CA GLY A 68 10.54 -1.51 -3.53
C GLY A 68 10.88 -0.34 -2.60
N LEU A 69 10.16 0.79 -2.71
CA LEU A 69 10.36 1.94 -1.82
C LEU A 69 10.08 1.60 -0.35
N LEU A 70 9.02 0.82 -0.10
CA LEU A 70 8.65 0.39 1.24
C LEU A 70 9.70 -0.55 1.83
N LEU A 71 10.15 -1.55 1.07
CA LEU A 71 11.19 -2.50 1.51
C LEU A 71 12.54 -1.82 1.75
N ALA A 72 12.91 -0.83 0.93
CA ALA A 72 14.13 -0.05 1.14
C ALA A 72 14.09 0.76 2.44
N ARG A 73 12.93 1.33 2.78
CA ARG A 73 12.73 2.02 4.07
C ARG A 73 12.86 1.09 5.27
N GLU A 74 12.42 -0.16 5.14
CA GLU A 74 12.54 -1.20 6.17
C GLU A 74 13.95 -1.84 6.21
N GLY A 75 14.92 -1.33 5.44
CA GLY A 75 16.29 -1.85 5.41
C GLY A 75 16.48 -3.14 4.60
N SER A 76 15.47 -3.55 3.83
CA SER A 76 15.52 -4.73 2.96
C SER A 76 15.92 -4.37 1.52
N GLU A 77 17.14 -3.83 1.35
CA GLU A 77 17.68 -3.42 0.04
C GLU A 77 17.68 -4.52 -1.04
N PRO A 78 18.02 -5.79 -0.75
CA PRO A 78 18.03 -6.83 -1.78
C PRO A 78 16.64 -7.13 -2.36
N GLU A 79 15.61 -7.18 -1.51
CA GLU A 79 14.23 -7.39 -2.00
C GLU A 79 13.71 -6.16 -2.74
N ALA A 80 14.07 -4.95 -2.29
CA ALA A 80 13.71 -3.72 -2.98
C ALA A 80 14.24 -3.69 -4.42
N ALA A 81 15.51 -4.09 -4.62
CA ALA A 81 16.14 -4.15 -5.92
C ALA A 81 15.40 -5.08 -6.91
N VAL A 82 14.90 -6.23 -6.44
CA VAL A 82 14.12 -7.17 -7.27
C VAL A 82 12.84 -6.51 -7.77
N TRP A 83 12.11 -5.82 -6.89
CA TRP A 83 10.85 -5.18 -7.27
C TRP A 83 11.05 -3.95 -8.17
N TRP A 84 12.10 -3.16 -7.95
CA TRP A 84 12.44 -2.06 -8.85
C TRP A 84 12.89 -2.54 -10.23
N THR A 85 13.66 -3.63 -10.30
CA THR A 85 14.05 -4.22 -11.59
C THR A 85 12.82 -4.66 -12.37
N ARG A 86 11.88 -5.37 -11.73
CA ARG A 86 10.57 -5.70 -12.34
C ARG A 86 9.79 -4.47 -12.78
N ALA A 87 9.85 -3.36 -12.05
CA ALA A 87 9.21 -2.12 -12.46
C ALA A 87 9.87 -1.51 -13.71
N ALA A 88 11.19 -1.57 -13.81
CA ALA A 88 11.95 -1.06 -14.95
C ALA A 88 11.69 -1.90 -16.22
N ASP A 89 11.74 -3.23 -16.12
CA ASP A 89 11.58 -4.15 -17.26
C ASP A 89 10.17 -4.13 -17.88
N ALA A 90 9.18 -3.66 -17.13
CA ALA A 90 7.79 -3.61 -17.59
C ALA A 90 7.50 -2.44 -18.54
N GLY A 91 8.50 -1.71 -19.06
CA GLY A 91 8.35 -0.50 -19.89
C GLY A 91 9.25 -0.43 -21.12
#